data_AF-A0A1Q6DQG8-F1
#
_entry.id   AF-A0A1Q6DQG8-F1
#
_cell.length_a   1.000
_cell.length_b   1.000
_cell.length_c   1.000
_cell.angle_alpha   90.00
_cell.angle_beta   90.00
_cell.angle_gamma   90.00
#
_symmetry.space_group_name_H-M   'P 1'
#
loop_
_entity.id
_entity.type
_entity.pdbx_description
1 polymer ?
#
loop_
_entity_poly.entity_id
_entity_poly.type
_entity_poly.pdbx_seq_one_letter_code
_entity_poly.pdbx_strand_id
1 'polypeptide(L)'
;MAVLLAAMFLLPGCATVGRDFPVSQIPRIQIGRTTQNDIRAMFGEPWRVGIENGEKTWTYGKYRYGVFSETSTRDLVIRFDNYEVVSSYTYNTTD
;
A
#
# COMPACT_ATOMS: atom_id res chain seq x y z
N MET A 1 -7.40 32.44 -42.28
CA MET A 1 -8.49 31.62 -41.69
C MET A 1 -7.81 30.50 -40.92
N ALA A 2 -7.79 30.65 -39.60
CA ALA A 2 -7.12 29.76 -38.67
C ALA A 2 -7.98 28.51 -38.43
N VAL A 3 -7.39 27.32 -38.51
CA VAL A 3 -7.70 26.22 -37.56
C VAL A 3 -6.45 25.34 -37.44
N LEU A 4 -5.69 25.57 -36.37
CA LEU A 4 -4.69 24.64 -35.84
C LEU A 4 -5.44 23.39 -35.34
N LEU A 5 -5.49 22.33 -36.15
CA LEU A 5 -5.96 21.02 -35.70
C LEU A 5 -4.80 20.29 -34.98
N ALA A 6 -4.56 20.70 -33.74
CA ALA A 6 -3.77 19.94 -32.79
C ALA A 6 -4.59 18.70 -32.37
N ALA A 7 -4.38 17.58 -33.07
CA ALA A 7 -4.88 16.28 -32.65
C ALA A 7 -4.11 15.83 -31.40
N MET A 8 -4.57 16.26 -30.24
CA MET A 8 -4.10 15.74 -28.95
C MET A 8 -4.57 14.29 -28.83
N PHE A 9 -3.64 13.35 -29.02
CA PHE A 9 -3.82 11.94 -28.67
C PHE A 9 -4.15 11.85 -27.17
N LEU A 10 -5.42 11.63 -26.84
CA LEU A 10 -5.84 11.18 -25.52
C LEU A 10 -5.47 9.70 -25.40
N LEU A 11 -4.23 9.42 -25.01
CA LEU A 11 -3.84 8.07 -24.58
C LEU A 11 -4.57 7.77 -23.27
N PRO A 12 -5.32 6.66 -23.15
CA PRO A 12 -5.86 6.23 -21.87
C PRO A 12 -4.68 5.87 -20.94
N GLY A 13 -4.34 6.79 -20.04
CA GLY A 13 -3.29 6.60 -19.05
C GLY A 13 -3.76 5.64 -17.97
N CYS A 14 -3.37 4.37 -18.07
CA CYS A 14 -3.49 3.42 -16.96
C CYS A 14 -2.38 3.72 -15.95
N ALA A 15 -2.67 4.53 -14.93
CA ALA A 15 -1.73 4.81 -13.85
C ALA A 15 -1.96 3.81 -12.70
N THR A 16 -1.00 2.92 -12.47
CA THR A 16 -0.97 2.11 -11.25
C THR A 16 -0.21 2.89 -10.18
N VAL A 17 -0.83 3.15 -9.03
CA VAL A 17 -0.19 3.87 -7.91
C VAL A 17 -0.02 2.91 -6.73
N GLY A 18 1.21 2.76 -6.24
CA GLY A 18 1.54 1.82 -5.17
C GLY A 18 2.38 0.64 -5.66
N ARG A 19 2.86 -0.17 -4.71
CA ARG A 19 3.62 -1.40 -4.99
C ARG A 19 2.79 -2.62 -4.59
N ASP A 20 2.83 -3.66 -5.43
CA ASP A 20 2.33 -4.97 -5.00
C ASP A 20 3.10 -5.42 -3.77
N PHE A 21 2.37 -5.91 -2.76
CA PHE A 21 2.94 -6.54 -1.59
C PHE A 21 2.34 -7.94 -1.44
N PRO A 22 3.09 -8.90 -0.89
CA PRO A 22 2.67 -10.29 -0.82
C PRO A 22 1.58 -10.49 0.25
N VAL A 23 0.32 -10.24 -0.12
CA VAL A 23 -0.87 -10.40 0.74
C VAL A 23 -0.94 -11.79 1.40
N SER A 24 -0.45 -12.83 0.72
CA SER A 24 -0.37 -14.20 1.25
C SER A 24 0.51 -14.35 2.49
N GLN A 25 1.37 -13.37 2.79
CA GLN A 25 2.24 -13.35 3.96
C GLN A 25 1.55 -12.72 5.19
N ILE A 26 0.42 -12.01 5.03
CA ILE A 26 -0.29 -11.36 6.15
C ILE A 26 -0.64 -12.34 7.29
N PRO A 27 -1.14 -13.57 7.03
CA PRO A 27 -1.46 -14.51 8.11
C PRO A 27 -0.25 -14.98 8.92
N ARG A 28 0.98 -14.71 8.49
CA ARG A 28 2.21 -15.06 9.21
C ARG A 28 2.61 -14.01 10.26
N ILE A 29 2.00 -12.83 10.23
CA ILE A 29 2.25 -11.78 11.23
C ILE A 29 1.73 -12.24 12.58
N GLN A 30 2.62 -12.32 13.57
CA GLN A 30 2.30 -12.67 14.95
C GLN A 30 2.45 -11.43 15.83
N ILE A 31 1.34 -10.97 16.41
CA ILE A 31 1.32 -9.87 17.37
C ILE A 31 2.21 -10.23 18.58
N GLY A 32 3.05 -9.28 19.00
CA GLY A 32 3.98 -9.46 20.11
C GLY A 32 5.20 -10.35 19.81
N ARG A 33 5.38 -10.79 18.55
CA ARG A 33 6.53 -11.62 18.14
C ARG A 33 7.21 -11.15 16.88
N THR A 34 6.43 -10.83 15.84
CA THR A 34 6.97 -10.37 14.57
C THR A 34 7.60 -8.99 14.76
N THR A 35 8.85 -8.84 14.37
CA THR A 35 9.59 -7.59 14.48
C THR A 35 9.41 -6.73 13.24
N GLN A 36 9.75 -5.45 13.35
CA GLN A 36 9.83 -4.52 12.24
C GLN A 36 10.77 -5.03 11.13
N ASN A 37 11.86 -5.72 11.48
CA ASN A 37 12.77 -6.31 10.50
C ASN A 37 12.15 -7.51 9.77
N ASP A 38 11.38 -8.35 10.48
CA ASP A 38 10.64 -9.45 9.86
C ASP A 38 9.61 -8.91 8.87
N ILE A 39 8.87 -7.86 9.24
CA ILE A 39 7.91 -7.19 8.34
C ILE A 39 8.62 -6.67 7.08
N ARG A 40 9.78 -6.03 7.22
CA ARG A 40 10.57 -5.57 6.07
C ARG A 40 11.04 -6.74 5.20
N ALA A 41 11.47 -7.86 5.80
CA ALA A 41 11.86 -9.05 5.06
C ALA A 41 10.68 -9.70 4.31
N MET A 42 9.48 -9.65 4.90
CA MET A 42 8.26 -10.22 4.33
C MET A 42 7.64 -9.37 3.21
N PHE A 43 7.56 -8.05 3.42
CA PHE A 43 6.78 -7.15 2.57
C PHE A 43 7.63 -6.09 1.83
N GLY A 44 8.92 -5.97 2.16
CA GLY A 44 9.79 -4.92 1.66
C GLY A 44 9.61 -3.59 2.38
N GLU A 45 10.09 -2.51 1.76
CA GLU A 45 9.94 -1.16 2.31
C GLU A 45 8.48 -0.70 2.29
N PRO A 46 7.97 -0.11 3.37
CA PRO A 46 6.62 0.41 3.43
C PRO A 46 6.43 1.56 2.45
N TRP A 47 5.19 1.74 1.99
CA TRP A 47 4.82 2.89 1.17
C TRP A 47 4.83 4.19 1.98
N ARG A 48 4.36 4.12 3.22
CA ARG A 48 4.31 5.25 4.15
C ARG A 48 4.74 4.81 5.53
N VAL A 49 5.52 5.65 6.20
CA VAL A 49 5.87 5.54 7.61
C VAL A 49 5.24 6.73 8.34
N GLY A 50 4.61 6.48 9.47
CA GLY A 50 3.99 7.50 10.30
C GLY A 50 4.09 7.16 11.79
N ILE A 51 3.49 8.01 12.61
CA ILE A 51 3.35 7.82 14.04
C ILE A 51 1.89 8.09 14.40
N GLU A 52 1.25 7.17 15.12
CA GLU A 52 -0.13 7.30 15.56
C GLU A 52 -0.22 6.95 17.04
N ASN A 53 -0.69 7.88 17.87
CA ASN A 53 -0.74 7.73 19.33
C ASN A 53 0.61 7.37 19.99
N GLY A 54 1.72 7.78 19.36
CA GLY A 54 3.08 7.47 19.83
C GLY A 54 3.64 6.14 19.32
N GLU A 55 2.82 5.31 18.66
CA GLU A 55 3.26 4.07 18.02
C GLU A 55 3.74 4.34 16.60
N LYS A 56 4.82 3.67 16.19
CA LYS A 56 5.28 3.73 14.80
C LYS A 56 4.32 2.92 13.92
N THR A 57 3.92 3.49 12.80
CA THR A 57 2.95 2.88 11.89
C THR A 57 3.53 2.77 10.49
N TRP A 58 3.46 1.58 9.89
CA TRP A 58 3.83 1.32 8.51
C TRP A 58 2.60 0.98 7.69
N THR A 59 2.49 1.61 6.52
CA THR A 59 1.40 1.36 5.58
C THR A 59 1.94 0.76 4.30
N TYR A 60 1.33 -0.35 3.89
CA TYR A 60 1.51 -1.02 2.61
C TYR A 60 0.20 -0.90 1.84
N GLY A 61 0.23 -0.19 0.72
CA GLY A 61 -0.97 0.10 -0.07
C GLY A 61 -0.73 -0.13 -1.55
N LYS A 62 -1.73 -0.72 -2.22
CA LYS A 62 -1.82 -0.74 -3.69
C LYS A 62 -3.16 -0.14 -4.10
N TYR A 63 -3.09 0.91 -4.91
CA TYR A 63 -4.24 1.53 -5.55
C TYR A 63 -4.15 1.28 -7.06
N ARG A 64 -4.95 0.33 -7.56
CA ARG A 64 -5.15 0.21 -9.01
C ARG A 64 -6.32 1.09 -9.42
N TYR A 65 -6.02 2.23 -10.03
CA TYR A 65 -7.00 3.04 -10.75
C TYR A 65 -6.95 2.64 -12.23
N GLY A 66 -7.97 1.91 -12.68
CA GLY A 66 -8.20 1.65 -14.10
C GLY A 66 -9.38 2.47 -14.59
N VAL A 67 -9.23 3.20 -15.70
CA VAL A 67 -10.33 3.96 -16.33
C VAL A 67 -11.46 3.01 -16.81
N PHE A 68 -11.16 1.72 -16.99
CA PHE A 68 -12.07 0.66 -17.44
C PHE A 68 -11.97 -0.64 -16.60
N SER A 69 -11.35 -0.62 -15.42
CA SER A 69 -11.13 -1.81 -14.58
C SER A 69 -11.54 -1.54 -13.14
N GLU A 70 -12.07 -2.56 -12.47
CA GLU A 70 -12.48 -2.53 -11.06
C GLU A 70 -11.39 -1.92 -10.17
N THR A 71 -11.79 -0.99 -9.31
CA THR A 71 -10.89 -0.29 -8.39
C THR A 71 -10.59 -1.20 -7.21
N SER A 72 -9.66 -2.14 -7.38
CA SER A 72 -9.21 -2.95 -6.24
C SER A 72 -8.19 -2.16 -5.42
N THR A 73 -8.58 -1.84 -4.20
CA THR A 73 -7.71 -1.19 -3.21
C THR A 73 -7.36 -2.22 -2.16
N ARG A 74 -6.06 -2.35 -1.87
CA ARG A 74 -5.57 -3.17 -0.76
C ARG A 74 -4.69 -2.30 0.11
N ASP A 75 -5.00 -2.27 1.40
CA ASP A 75 -4.28 -1.48 2.39
C ASP A 75 -4.00 -2.33 3.63
N LEU A 76 -2.74 -2.37 4.03
CA LEU A 76 -2.25 -3.03 5.23
C LEU A 76 -1.55 -1.99 6.09
N VAL A 77 -2.10 -1.71 7.26
CA VAL A 77 -1.51 -0.85 8.28
C VAL A 77 -0.98 -1.73 9.40
N ILE A 78 0.30 -1.59 9.74
CA ILE A 78 0.94 -2.31 10.83
C ILE A 78 1.43 -1.28 11.85
N ARG A 79 1.14 -1.52 13.12
CA ARG A 79 1.60 -0.70 14.25
C ARG A 79 2.65 -1.46 15.04
N PHE A 80 3.66 -0.73 15.49
CA PHE A 80 4.74 -1.26 16.30
C PHE A 80 4.75 -0.61 17.68
N ASP A 81 5.05 -1.42 18.68
CA ASP A 81 5.33 -0.94 20.02
C ASP A 81 6.71 -0.26 20.12
N ASN A 82 7.06 0.17 21.33
CA ASN A 82 8.34 0.82 21.62
C ASN A 82 9.56 -0.11 21.47
N TYR A 83 9.37 -1.42 21.33
CA TYR A 83 10.41 -2.41 21.09
C TYR A 83 10.52 -2.82 19.62
N GLU A 84 9.83 -2.09 18.73
CA GLU A 84 9.78 -2.37 17.29
C GLU A 84 9.17 -3.75 16.97
N VAL A 85 8.24 -4.21 17.81
CA VAL A 85 7.47 -5.44 17.63
C VAL A 85 6.03 -5.10 17.26
N VAL A 86 5.42 -5.90 16.38
CA VAL A 86 4.04 -5.68 15.94
C VAL A 86 3.08 -5.69 17.12
N SER A 87 2.42 -4.57 17.40
CA SER A 87 1.39 -4.42 18.43
C SER A 87 -0.01 -4.70 17.88
N SER A 88 -0.27 -4.28 16.64
CA SER A 88 -1.52 -4.57 15.93
C SER A 88 -1.36 -4.37 14.42
N TYR A 89 -2.32 -4.89 13.63
CA TYR A 89 -2.40 -4.61 12.21
C TYR A 89 -3.84 -4.64 11.71
N THR A 90 -4.10 -3.92 10.62
CA THR A 90 -5.40 -3.88 9.93
C THR A 90 -5.16 -4.12 8.45
N TYR A 91 -5.89 -5.07 7.86
CA TYR A 91 -5.89 -5.31 6.42
C TYR A 91 -7.29 -5.05 5.84
N ASN A 92 -7.36 -4.14 4.88
CA ASN A 92 -8.57 -3.79 4.16
C ASN A 92 -8.40 -4.12 2.67
N THR A 93 -9.43 -4.71 2.08
CA THR A 93 -9.50 -4.95 0.63
C THR A 93 -10.87 -4.56 0.11
N THR A 94 -10.91 -3.92 -1.04
CA THR A 94 -12.14 -3.69 -1.82
C THR A 94 -12.05 -4.55 -3.08
N ASP A 95 -13.10 -5.34 -3.31
CA ASP A 95 -13.34 -6.12 -4.53
C ASP A 95 -14.42 -5.39 -5.34
#